data_AF-A0AAD7R6Y4-F1
#
_entry.id   AF-A0AAD7R6Y4-F1
#
_cell.length_a   1.000
_cell.length_b   1.000
_cell.length_c   1.000
_cell.angle_alpha   90.00
_cell.angle_beta   90.00
_cell.angle_gamma   90.00
#
_symmetry.space_group_name_H-M   'P 1'
#
loop_
_entity.id
_entity.type
_entity.pdbx_description
1 polymer ?
#
loop_
_entity_poly.entity_id
_entity_poly.type
_entity_poly.pdbx_seq_one_letter_code
_entity_poly.pdbx_strand_id
1 'polypeptide(L)'
;MDKYEAYAALVKGITEMKFEGDPQPCILTLTGDNVLPIAVSTRGDVLVAAAVYGKGRIVVTAHETYMQDISFLTPDGQFIKNAIEWLMPYTHAWVGVYGTSNLNKDNLSGISVKSLSNYDRTVGVFCRNAYNDTQVEELLDFVRGGGGLLIGGQAWYWSSTHRGVDFNEEFPGNKLTGPAGILFTNQYGEKGTFPIPSELTNLEIQS
;
A
#
# COMPACT_ATOMS: atom_id res chain seq x y z
N MET A 1 -17.11 6.32 -4.81
CA MET A 1 -16.68 5.01 -5.30
C MET A 1 -16.96 4.04 -4.18
N ASP A 2 -17.77 3.02 -4.42
CA ASP A 2 -17.98 1.97 -3.43
C ASP A 2 -16.78 1.01 -3.42
N LYS A 3 -16.74 0.10 -2.43
CA LYS A 3 -15.62 -0.85 -2.25
C LYS A 3 -15.47 -1.85 -3.40
N TYR A 4 -16.55 -2.18 -4.12
CA TYR A 4 -16.52 -3.11 -5.24
C TYR A 4 -15.91 -2.47 -6.47
N GLU A 5 -16.28 -1.22 -6.77
CA GLU A 5 -15.66 -0.41 -7.82
C GLU A 5 -14.17 -0.19 -7.53
N ALA A 6 -13.81 0.12 -6.28
CA ALA A 6 -12.42 0.30 -5.86
C ALA A 6 -11.59 -0.98 -6.06
N TYR A 7 -12.12 -2.12 -5.60
CA TYR A 7 -11.47 -3.42 -5.79
C TYR A 7 -11.29 -3.72 -7.27
N ALA A 8 -12.35 -3.62 -8.08
CA ALA A 8 -12.33 -3.90 -9.51
C ALA A 8 -11.32 -3.02 -10.26
N ALA A 9 -11.19 -1.74 -9.87
CA ALA A 9 -10.18 -0.83 -10.43
C ALA A 9 -8.75 -1.28 -10.09
N LEU A 10 -8.51 -1.68 -8.83
CA LEU A 10 -7.20 -2.11 -8.35
C LEU A 10 -6.73 -3.42 -8.97
N VAL A 11 -7.64 -4.39 -9.16
CA VAL A 11 -7.31 -5.73 -9.69
C VAL A 11 -7.50 -5.86 -11.21
N LYS A 12 -7.84 -4.77 -11.90
CA LYS A 12 -8.13 -4.79 -13.34
C LYS A 12 -6.98 -5.43 -14.13
N GLY A 13 -7.31 -6.51 -14.85
CA GLY A 13 -6.35 -7.23 -15.71
C GLY A 13 -5.38 -8.14 -14.94
N ILE A 14 -5.61 -8.37 -13.66
CA ILE A 14 -4.73 -9.16 -12.79
C ILE A 14 -5.47 -10.44 -12.37
N THR A 15 -4.85 -11.58 -12.60
CA THR A 15 -5.40 -12.89 -12.21
C THR A 15 -4.64 -13.51 -11.04
N GLU A 16 -3.41 -13.09 -10.80
CA GLU A 16 -2.55 -13.55 -9.71
C GLU A 16 -1.50 -12.49 -9.37
N MET A 17 -0.98 -12.54 -8.14
CA MET A 17 0.16 -11.74 -7.71
C MET A 17 1.22 -12.61 -7.02
N LYS A 18 2.49 -12.22 -7.18
CA LYS A 18 3.65 -12.93 -6.62
C LYS A 18 4.19 -12.26 -5.37
N PHE A 19 4.31 -13.05 -4.30
CA PHE A 19 4.91 -12.67 -3.01
C PHE A 19 6.09 -13.58 -2.68
N GLU A 20 6.84 -13.98 -3.71
CA GLU A 20 7.96 -14.93 -3.64
C GLU A 20 9.31 -14.22 -3.58
N GLY A 21 10.42 -14.96 -3.55
CA GLY A 21 11.77 -14.41 -3.55
C GLY A 21 12.24 -13.93 -2.18
N ASP A 22 13.18 -12.99 -2.16
CA ASP A 22 13.83 -12.51 -0.94
C ASP A 22 12.87 -11.78 0.03
N PRO A 23 12.03 -10.82 -0.41
CA PRO A 23 11.17 -10.05 0.49
C PRO A 23 10.23 -10.93 1.30
N GLN A 24 10.30 -10.84 2.63
CA GLN A 24 9.40 -11.55 3.52
C GLN A 24 8.27 -10.61 3.94
N PRO A 25 7.03 -10.83 3.48
CA PRO A 25 5.93 -9.94 3.85
C PRO A 25 5.60 -10.07 5.34
N CYS A 26 5.01 -9.01 5.90
CA CYS A 26 4.23 -9.14 7.13
C CYS A 26 2.76 -9.48 6.83
N ILE A 27 1.93 -9.61 7.87
CA ILE A 27 0.46 -9.65 7.72
C ILE A 27 -0.08 -8.23 7.94
N LEU A 28 -1.08 -7.81 7.16
CA LEU A 28 -1.85 -6.60 7.39
C LEU A 28 -3.15 -6.94 8.14
N THR A 29 -3.48 -6.18 9.17
CA THR A 29 -4.77 -6.25 9.87
C THR A 29 -5.65 -5.10 9.44
N LEU A 30 -6.92 -5.39 9.17
CA LEU A 30 -7.91 -4.43 8.70
C LEU A 30 -8.92 -4.12 9.81
N THR A 31 -9.06 -2.85 10.17
CA THR A 31 -9.91 -2.35 11.24
C THR A 31 -10.81 -1.22 10.71
N GLY A 32 -11.99 -1.58 10.21
CA GLY A 32 -13.02 -0.60 9.81
C GLY A 32 -13.83 -1.01 8.59
N ASP A 33 -14.79 -0.17 8.21
CA ASP A 33 -15.73 -0.47 7.12
C ASP A 33 -15.27 0.04 5.74
N ASN A 34 -14.29 0.97 5.73
CA ASN A 34 -13.78 1.62 4.52
C ASN A 34 -12.43 1.04 4.04
N VAL A 35 -12.09 -0.14 4.54
CA VAL A 35 -10.88 -0.90 4.18
C VAL A 35 -11.27 -2.12 3.36
N LEU A 36 -10.43 -2.49 2.40
CA LEU A 36 -10.64 -3.64 1.54
C LEU A 36 -9.35 -4.44 1.38
N PRO A 37 -9.39 -5.77 1.55
CA PRO A 37 -8.28 -6.63 1.18
C PRO A 37 -8.18 -6.70 -0.35
N ILE A 38 -6.96 -6.64 -0.89
CA ILE A 38 -6.68 -6.69 -2.32
C ILE A 38 -6.01 -8.01 -2.70
N ALA A 39 -5.04 -8.43 -1.90
CA ALA A 39 -4.37 -9.71 -2.07
C ALA A 39 -4.38 -10.46 -0.73
N VAL A 40 -4.96 -11.66 -0.74
CA VAL A 40 -5.09 -12.53 0.41
C VAL A 40 -4.45 -13.87 0.08
N SER A 41 -3.60 -14.36 0.97
CA SER A 41 -2.91 -15.63 0.79
C SER A 41 -3.85 -16.83 1.02
N THR A 42 -3.37 -18.04 0.74
CA THR A 42 -4.13 -19.28 1.04
C THR A 42 -4.37 -19.49 2.54
N ARG A 43 -3.50 -18.97 3.41
CA ARG A 43 -3.70 -18.93 4.87
C ARG A 43 -4.68 -17.86 5.35
N GLY A 44 -5.14 -16.98 4.46
CA GLY A 44 -5.96 -15.82 4.83
C GLY A 44 -5.15 -14.58 5.21
N ASP A 45 -3.83 -14.57 4.97
CA ASP A 45 -2.99 -13.41 5.29
C ASP A 45 -3.27 -12.28 4.29
N VAL A 46 -3.65 -11.10 4.77
CA VAL A 46 -3.79 -9.91 3.91
C VAL A 46 -2.39 -9.35 3.63
N LEU A 47 -1.99 -9.35 2.37
CA LEU A 47 -0.65 -8.93 1.91
C LEU A 47 -0.67 -7.58 1.18
N VAL A 48 -1.83 -7.21 0.66
CA VAL A 48 -2.11 -5.88 0.10
C VAL A 48 -3.51 -5.46 0.52
N ALA A 49 -3.64 -4.22 0.95
CA ALA A 49 -4.91 -3.64 1.35
C ALA A 49 -5.06 -2.22 0.80
N ALA A 50 -6.30 -1.77 0.67
CA ALA A 50 -6.61 -0.40 0.31
C ALA A 50 -7.66 0.19 1.25
N ALA A 51 -7.70 1.51 1.34
CA ALA A 51 -8.66 2.23 2.18
C ALA A 51 -9.06 3.56 1.54
N VAL A 52 -10.28 4.00 1.82
CA VAL A 52 -10.70 5.40 1.65
C VAL A 52 -10.57 6.10 3.00
N TYR A 53 -9.86 7.23 3.03
CA TYR A 53 -9.65 8.01 4.25
C TYR A 53 -9.96 9.49 4.01
N GLY A 54 -11.04 9.98 4.61
CA GLY A 54 -11.61 11.29 4.27
C GLY A 54 -12.02 11.33 2.79
N LYS A 55 -11.43 12.24 2.02
CA LYS A 55 -11.63 12.34 0.56
C LYS A 55 -10.57 11.61 -0.26
N GLY A 56 -9.49 11.16 0.38
CA GLY A 56 -8.36 10.51 -0.28
C GLY A 56 -8.37 9.01 -0.12
N ARG A 57 -7.28 8.39 -0.57
CA ARG A 57 -7.16 6.95 -0.74
C ARG A 57 -5.76 6.49 -0.34
N ILE A 58 -5.68 5.28 0.20
CA ILE A 58 -4.43 4.65 0.63
C ILE A 58 -4.35 3.25 0.04
N VAL A 59 -3.18 2.87 -0.47
CA VAL A 59 -2.82 1.47 -0.78
C VAL A 59 -1.61 1.10 0.06
N VAL A 60 -1.69 -0.06 0.71
CA VAL A 60 -0.67 -0.57 1.62
C VAL A 60 -0.17 -1.92 1.13
N THR A 61 1.15 -2.08 1.00
CA THR A 61 1.80 -3.37 0.68
C THR A 61 2.57 -3.91 1.88
N ALA A 62 2.45 -5.21 2.15
CA ALA A 62 3.09 -5.87 3.30
C ALA A 62 4.63 -5.99 3.22
N HIS A 63 5.24 -5.36 2.22
CA HIS A 63 6.67 -5.12 2.07
C HIS A 63 6.87 -3.94 1.12
N GLU A 64 7.91 -3.12 1.34
CA GLU A 64 8.21 -1.95 0.51
C GLU A 64 8.68 -2.35 -0.90
N THR A 65 9.42 -3.44 -1.03
CA THR A 65 9.92 -3.94 -2.33
C THR A 65 8.80 -4.14 -3.35
N TYR A 66 7.61 -4.55 -2.90
CA TYR A 66 6.45 -4.79 -3.77
C TYR A 66 5.95 -3.54 -4.50
N MET A 67 6.24 -2.34 -3.96
CA MET A 67 5.98 -1.06 -4.64
C MET A 67 7.26 -0.39 -5.18
N GLN A 68 8.45 -0.78 -4.70
CA GLN A 68 9.72 -0.23 -5.19
C GLN A 68 10.13 -0.85 -6.52
N ASP A 69 9.82 -2.12 -6.76
CA ASP A 69 9.97 -2.76 -8.06
C ASP A 69 8.60 -3.01 -8.67
N ILE A 70 8.29 -2.28 -9.74
CA ILE A 70 6.95 -2.27 -10.33
C ILE A 70 6.55 -3.66 -10.83
N SER A 71 7.51 -4.46 -11.32
CA SER A 71 7.25 -5.79 -11.91
C SER A 71 7.20 -6.92 -10.89
N PHE A 72 7.38 -6.60 -9.60
CA PHE A 72 7.51 -7.62 -8.56
C PHE A 72 6.24 -8.43 -8.37
N LEU A 73 5.12 -7.74 -8.09
CA LEU A 73 3.83 -8.39 -7.84
C LEU A 73 3.23 -8.97 -9.13
N THR A 74 3.42 -8.28 -10.25
CA THR A 74 2.88 -8.64 -11.57
C THR A 74 3.96 -8.37 -12.63
N PRO A 75 4.27 -9.31 -13.55
CA PRO A 75 5.41 -9.18 -14.47
C PRO A 75 5.44 -7.88 -15.32
N ASP A 76 4.28 -7.35 -15.67
CA ASP A 76 4.09 -6.12 -16.47
C ASP A 76 3.89 -4.85 -15.61
N GLY A 77 3.94 -5.01 -14.29
CA GLY A 77 3.69 -3.98 -13.29
C GLY A 77 2.26 -3.45 -13.25
N GLN A 78 1.29 -4.21 -13.75
CA GLN A 78 -0.11 -3.80 -13.82
C GLN A 78 -0.68 -3.40 -12.45
N PHE A 79 -0.33 -4.11 -11.37
CA PHE A 79 -0.89 -3.78 -10.05
C PHE A 79 -0.52 -2.37 -9.60
N ILE A 80 0.75 -2.01 -9.70
CA ILE A 80 1.21 -0.69 -9.25
C ILE A 80 0.67 0.41 -10.16
N LYS A 81 0.52 0.17 -11.46
CA LYS A 81 -0.14 1.11 -12.38
C LYS A 81 -1.60 1.35 -11.95
N ASN A 82 -2.37 0.29 -11.72
CA ASN A 82 -3.75 0.38 -11.23
C ASN A 82 -3.82 1.11 -9.88
N ALA A 83 -2.92 0.80 -8.95
CA ALA A 83 -2.86 1.45 -7.65
C ALA A 83 -2.59 2.95 -7.78
N ILE A 84 -1.61 3.36 -8.59
CA ILE A 84 -1.30 4.77 -8.81
C ILE A 84 -2.48 5.50 -9.46
N GLU A 85 -3.09 4.93 -10.50
CA GLU A 85 -4.29 5.50 -11.14
C GLU A 85 -5.45 5.64 -10.16
N TRP A 86 -5.71 4.60 -9.36
CA TRP A 86 -6.76 4.62 -8.35
C TRP A 86 -6.45 5.60 -7.21
N LEU A 87 -5.19 5.93 -6.94
CA LEU A 87 -4.82 6.91 -5.92
C LEU A 87 -4.94 8.36 -6.42
N MET A 88 -4.86 8.60 -7.73
CA MET A 88 -4.81 9.97 -8.30
C MET A 88 -6.09 10.77 -8.04
N PRO A 89 -6.02 11.93 -7.37
CA PRO A 89 -7.19 12.79 -7.13
C PRO A 89 -7.75 13.43 -8.41
N TYR A 90 -6.92 13.60 -9.42
CA TYR A 90 -7.25 14.17 -10.72
C TYR A 90 -6.26 13.71 -11.79
N THR A 91 -6.66 13.79 -13.06
CA THR A 91 -5.83 13.37 -14.19
C THR A 91 -4.51 14.15 -14.25
N HIS A 92 -3.41 13.46 -14.52
CA HIS A 92 -2.05 14.02 -14.61
C HIS A 92 -1.50 14.61 -13.30
N ALA A 93 -2.07 14.25 -12.15
CA ALA A 93 -1.46 14.56 -10.86
C ALA A 93 -0.01 14.04 -10.81
N TRP A 94 0.90 14.84 -10.22
CA TRP A 94 2.26 14.38 -9.99
C TRP A 94 2.30 13.27 -8.94
N VAL A 95 3.18 12.29 -9.17
CA VAL A 95 3.56 11.25 -8.22
C VAL A 95 4.90 11.64 -7.62
N GLY A 96 4.92 11.84 -6.30
CA GLY A 96 6.14 12.05 -5.52
C GLY A 96 6.64 10.73 -4.95
N VAL A 97 7.91 10.40 -5.15
CA VAL A 97 8.51 9.15 -4.68
C VAL A 97 9.59 9.45 -3.65
N TYR A 98 9.40 8.94 -2.43
CA TYR A 98 10.36 9.06 -1.34
C TYR A 98 11.31 7.85 -1.29
N GLY A 99 12.60 8.14 -1.15
CA GLY A 99 13.65 7.13 -1.03
C GLY A 99 13.99 6.43 -2.35
N THR A 100 14.62 5.26 -2.24
CA THR A 100 15.04 4.44 -3.39
C THR A 100 13.86 3.60 -3.88
N SER A 101 13.39 3.88 -5.09
CA SER A 101 12.31 3.16 -5.74
C SER A 101 12.51 3.22 -7.26
N ASN A 102 12.20 2.14 -7.97
CA ASN A 102 12.21 2.08 -9.43
C ASN A 102 10.92 2.68 -10.04
N LEU A 103 10.09 3.35 -9.23
CA LEU A 103 8.97 4.15 -9.72
C LEU A 103 9.51 5.41 -10.42
N ASN A 104 9.46 5.38 -11.73
CA ASN A 104 9.90 6.47 -12.60
C ASN A 104 8.94 6.61 -13.79
N LYS A 105 9.18 7.63 -14.61
CA LYS A 105 8.33 7.96 -15.77
C LYS A 105 8.33 6.85 -16.82
N ASP A 106 9.43 6.11 -16.97
CA ASP A 106 9.56 5.05 -17.97
C ASP A 106 8.67 3.86 -17.61
N ASN A 107 8.60 3.53 -16.32
CA ASN A 107 7.82 2.40 -15.80
C ASN A 107 6.33 2.73 -15.59
N LEU A 108 5.97 4.00 -15.41
CA LEU A 108 4.60 4.46 -15.16
C LEU A 108 3.95 5.16 -16.37
N SER A 109 4.35 4.79 -17.59
CA SER A 109 3.69 5.09 -18.89
C SER A 109 2.89 6.41 -18.95
N GLY A 110 3.58 7.55 -18.95
CA GLY A 110 2.96 8.87 -19.12
C GLY A 110 2.55 9.58 -17.83
N ILE A 111 2.78 8.95 -16.67
CA ILE A 111 2.58 9.58 -15.36
C ILE A 111 3.77 10.49 -15.04
N SER A 112 3.47 11.71 -14.55
CA SER A 112 4.51 12.65 -14.11
C SER A 112 5.04 12.24 -12.75
N VAL A 113 6.26 11.69 -12.72
CA VAL A 113 6.93 11.24 -11.50
C VAL A 113 8.09 12.17 -11.14
N LYS A 114 8.26 12.46 -9.85
CA LYS A 114 9.46 13.11 -9.32
C LYS A 114 9.92 12.47 -8.01
N SER A 115 11.23 12.44 -7.81
CA SER A 115 11.82 12.05 -6.54
C SER A 115 11.70 13.20 -5.54
N LEU A 116 11.38 12.86 -4.29
CA LEU A 116 11.24 13.81 -3.20
C LEU A 116 12.03 13.32 -1.98
N SER A 117 12.75 14.22 -1.32
CA SER A 117 13.41 13.94 -0.04
C SER A 117 12.46 13.97 1.15
N ASN A 118 11.31 14.64 1.02
CA ASN A 118 10.23 14.77 1.99
C ASN A 118 8.94 15.14 1.25
N TYR A 119 7.78 15.00 1.90
CA TYR A 119 6.52 15.45 1.31
C TYR A 119 6.50 16.98 1.20
N ASP A 120 6.19 17.53 0.02
CA ASP A 120 6.31 18.97 -0.28
C ASP A 120 4.98 19.63 -0.70
N ARG A 121 3.85 18.91 -0.61
CA ARG A 121 2.49 19.38 -0.99
C ARG A 121 2.26 19.66 -2.47
N THR A 122 3.20 19.32 -3.35
CA THR A 122 3.09 19.63 -4.79
C THR A 122 2.69 18.40 -5.64
N VAL A 123 2.33 17.29 -4.99
CA VAL A 123 2.00 16.01 -5.62
C VAL A 123 0.60 15.58 -5.22
N GLY A 124 -0.10 14.88 -6.13
CA GLY A 124 -1.42 14.30 -5.83
C GLY A 124 -1.33 12.87 -5.33
N VAL A 125 -0.21 12.18 -5.58
CA VAL A 125 0.09 10.87 -5.01
C VAL A 125 1.49 10.91 -4.40
N PHE A 126 1.64 10.36 -3.20
CA PHE A 126 2.93 10.21 -2.53
C PHE A 126 3.22 8.73 -2.27
N CYS A 127 4.39 8.27 -2.69
CA CYS A 127 4.86 6.90 -2.53
C CYS A 127 6.02 6.87 -1.53
N ARG A 128 5.91 6.09 -0.45
CA ARG A 128 6.96 6.01 0.59
C ARG A 128 7.04 4.64 1.25
N ASN A 129 8.17 4.35 1.88
CA ASN A 129 8.25 3.22 2.81
C ASN A 129 7.62 3.57 4.17
N ALA A 130 7.37 2.53 4.97
CA ALA A 130 6.70 2.60 6.26
C ALA A 130 7.63 2.80 7.47
N TYR A 131 8.90 3.14 7.27
CA TYR A 131 9.94 3.08 8.32
C TYR A 131 10.29 4.43 8.94
N ASN A 132 9.55 5.49 8.62
CA ASN A 132 9.84 6.84 9.05
C ASN A 132 8.53 7.54 9.47
N ASP A 133 8.50 8.23 10.60
CA ASP A 133 7.33 8.97 11.11
C ASP A 133 7.43 10.48 10.88
N THR A 134 8.40 10.93 10.10
CA THR A 134 8.47 12.30 9.57
C THR A 134 7.19 12.63 8.79
N GLN A 135 6.61 13.78 9.15
CA GLN A 135 5.44 14.39 8.50
C GLN A 135 4.15 13.55 8.57
N VAL A 136 3.96 12.70 9.57
CA VAL A 136 2.73 11.90 9.73
C VAL A 136 1.47 12.77 9.69
N GLU A 137 1.38 13.81 10.51
CA GLU A 137 0.18 14.69 10.53
C GLU A 137 -0.07 15.37 9.17
N GLU A 138 0.98 15.87 8.53
CA GLU A 138 0.85 16.52 7.22
C GLU A 138 0.38 15.55 6.13
N LEU A 139 0.85 14.30 6.18
CA LEU A 139 0.43 13.25 5.26
C LEU A 139 -0.99 12.76 5.55
N LEU A 140 -1.38 12.66 6.81
CA LEU A 140 -2.76 12.36 7.20
C LEU A 140 -3.70 13.45 6.67
N ASP A 141 -3.35 14.72 6.83
CA ASP A 141 -4.15 15.83 6.30
C ASP A 141 -4.18 15.84 4.76
N PHE A 142 -3.06 15.53 4.11
CA PHE A 142 -3.00 15.38 2.66
C PHE A 142 -3.98 14.31 2.16
N VAL A 143 -3.96 13.11 2.77
CA VAL A 143 -4.88 12.03 2.38
C VAL A 143 -6.32 12.41 2.71
N ARG A 144 -6.62 12.90 3.94
CA ARG A 144 -7.98 13.36 4.29
C ARG A 144 -8.52 14.39 3.30
N GLY A 145 -7.64 15.26 2.80
CA GLY A 145 -7.96 16.31 1.83
C GLY A 145 -8.21 15.83 0.40
N GLY A 146 -7.90 14.58 0.06
CA GLY A 146 -8.08 14.01 -1.29
C GLY A 146 -6.83 13.36 -1.87
N GLY A 147 -5.67 13.49 -1.21
CA GLY A 147 -4.41 12.91 -1.66
C GLY A 147 -4.42 11.39 -1.73
N GLY A 148 -3.55 10.85 -2.57
CA GLY A 148 -3.27 9.42 -2.66
C GLY A 148 -1.97 9.05 -1.93
N LEU A 149 -2.00 7.99 -1.12
CA LEU A 149 -0.80 7.43 -0.48
C LEU A 149 -0.58 5.97 -0.93
N LEU A 150 0.59 5.69 -1.51
CA LEU A 150 1.08 4.32 -1.69
C LEU A 150 2.20 4.10 -0.66
N ILE A 151 2.02 3.12 0.22
CA ILE A 151 2.96 2.86 1.30
C ILE A 151 3.24 1.38 1.45
N GLY A 152 4.50 1.04 1.67
CA GLY A 152 4.92 -0.34 1.84
C GLY A 152 5.98 -0.49 2.92
N GLY A 153 5.95 -1.63 3.59
CA GLY A 153 6.96 -1.99 4.58
C GLY A 153 6.61 -3.29 5.26
N GLN A 154 7.54 -3.78 6.08
CA GLN A 154 7.29 -4.93 6.93
C GLN A 154 7.69 -4.63 8.37
N ALA A 155 6.86 -5.11 9.29
CA ALA A 155 6.94 -4.74 10.69
C ALA A 155 7.75 -5.74 11.52
N TRP A 156 7.91 -6.99 11.05
CA TRP A 156 8.59 -8.05 11.78
C TRP A 156 10.08 -7.74 12.01
N TYR A 157 10.78 -7.23 11.00
CA TYR A 157 12.20 -6.87 11.11
C TYR A 157 12.37 -5.64 12.00
N TRP A 158 11.51 -4.64 11.83
CA TRP A 158 11.51 -3.45 12.67
C TRP A 158 11.31 -3.82 14.14
N SER A 159 10.33 -4.69 14.43
CA SER A 159 10.08 -5.19 15.78
C SER A 159 11.28 -6.00 16.33
N SER A 160 11.95 -6.79 15.48
CA SER A 160 13.14 -7.55 15.89
C SER A 160 14.34 -6.67 16.30
N THR A 161 14.42 -5.46 15.73
CA THR A 161 15.48 -4.46 15.95
C THR A 161 15.13 -3.44 17.03
N HIS A 162 13.86 -3.30 17.40
CA HIS A 162 13.34 -2.37 18.42
C HIS A 162 12.65 -3.16 19.54
N ARG A 163 13.45 -3.89 20.32
CA ARG A 163 12.91 -4.71 21.43
C ARG A 163 12.48 -3.85 22.60
N GLY A 164 11.36 -4.21 23.24
CA GLY A 164 10.89 -3.58 24.49
C GLY A 164 9.99 -2.36 24.29
N VAL A 165 9.58 -2.06 23.06
CA VAL A 165 8.56 -1.04 22.76
C VAL A 165 7.27 -1.72 22.29
N ASP A 166 6.12 -1.08 22.52
CA ASP A 166 4.86 -1.57 21.97
C ASP A 166 4.85 -1.34 20.46
N PHE A 167 5.05 -2.42 19.72
CA PHE A 167 5.06 -2.40 18.26
C PHE A 167 3.77 -1.79 17.68
N ASN A 168 2.61 -2.04 18.29
CA ASN A 168 1.34 -1.58 17.77
C ASN A 168 1.26 -0.04 17.79
N GLU A 169 1.91 0.60 18.76
CA GLU A 169 1.93 2.06 18.93
C GLU A 169 3.13 2.72 18.22
N GLU A 170 4.27 2.03 18.15
CA GLU A 170 5.54 2.67 17.80
C GLU A 170 6.00 2.45 16.35
N PHE A 171 5.45 1.46 15.62
CA PHE A 171 5.83 1.27 14.23
C PHE A 171 5.41 2.48 13.37
N PRO A 172 6.35 3.18 12.70
CA PRO A 172 6.04 4.42 11.98
C PRO A 172 4.93 4.28 10.93
N GLY A 173 4.88 3.14 10.24
CA GLY A 173 3.82 2.83 9.28
C GLY A 173 2.43 2.87 9.90
N ASN A 174 2.27 2.30 11.10
CA ASN A 174 0.98 2.24 11.79
C ASN A 174 0.49 3.62 12.24
N LYS A 175 1.39 4.57 12.52
CA LYS A 175 1.03 5.97 12.80
C LYS A 175 0.36 6.64 11.58
N LEU A 176 0.70 6.21 10.37
CA LEU A 176 0.19 6.79 9.12
C LEU A 176 -0.99 6.00 8.51
N THR A 177 -0.97 4.67 8.57
CA THR A 177 -2.01 3.81 7.97
C THR A 177 -3.09 3.39 8.96
N GLY A 178 -2.77 3.33 10.25
CA GLY A 178 -3.69 2.95 11.33
C GLY A 178 -4.94 3.82 11.40
N PRO A 179 -4.85 5.16 11.28
CA PRO A 179 -6.03 6.02 11.23
C PRO A 179 -7.00 5.71 10.07
N ALA A 180 -6.52 5.06 9.01
CA ALA A 180 -7.33 4.59 7.88
C ALA A 180 -7.78 3.13 8.01
N GLY A 181 -7.45 2.46 9.13
CA GLY A 181 -7.87 1.08 9.43
C GLY A 181 -6.94 0.00 8.88
N ILE A 182 -5.70 0.32 8.49
CA ILE A 182 -4.74 -0.69 8.04
C ILE A 182 -3.52 -0.68 8.95
N LEU A 183 -3.24 -1.81 9.59
CA LEU A 183 -2.11 -1.98 10.50
C LEU A 183 -1.15 -3.05 9.96
N PHE A 184 0.13 -2.74 9.93
CA PHE A 184 1.19 -3.73 9.78
C PHE A 184 1.31 -4.52 11.07
N THR A 185 1.58 -5.82 10.97
CA THR A 185 1.84 -6.70 12.12
C THR A 185 3.28 -7.19 12.13
N ASN A 186 3.77 -7.66 13.27
CA ASN A 186 5.08 -8.30 13.38
C ASN A 186 5.08 -9.78 12.96
N GLN A 187 3.97 -10.29 12.40
CA GLN A 187 3.83 -11.67 11.95
C GLN A 187 4.31 -11.83 10.51
N TYR A 188 4.87 -12.99 10.19
CA TYR A 188 5.32 -13.33 8.84
C TYR A 188 4.13 -13.72 7.95
N GLY A 189 3.90 -12.95 6.90
CA GLY A 189 2.93 -13.28 5.86
C GLY A 189 3.38 -14.45 4.99
N GLU A 190 2.43 -15.12 4.35
CA GLU A 190 2.69 -16.25 3.47
C GLU A 190 3.39 -15.79 2.19
N LYS A 191 4.44 -16.50 1.78
CA LYS A 191 5.06 -16.35 0.46
C LYS A 191 4.38 -17.28 -0.53
N GLY A 192 4.25 -16.83 -1.77
CA GLY A 192 3.69 -17.63 -2.85
C GLY A 192 3.11 -16.78 -3.95
N THR A 193 2.57 -17.45 -4.96
CA THR A 193 1.75 -16.83 -6.00
C THR A 193 0.28 -17.09 -5.67
N PHE A 194 -0.50 -16.02 -5.47
CA PHE A 194 -1.89 -16.12 -5.03
C PHE A 194 -2.85 -15.62 -6.11
N PRO A 195 -3.97 -16.33 -6.34
CA PRO A 195 -4.98 -15.88 -7.28
C PRO A 195 -5.62 -14.58 -6.79
N ILE A 196 -5.92 -13.69 -7.72
CA ILE A 196 -6.65 -12.45 -7.47
C ILE A 196 -8.03 -12.59 -8.12
N PRO A 197 -9.10 -12.75 -7.32
CA PRO A 197 -10.45 -12.80 -7.83
C PRO A 197 -10.79 -11.54 -8.61
N SER A 198 -11.53 -11.66 -9.72
CA SER A 198 -11.97 -10.51 -10.51
C SER A 198 -13.02 -9.64 -9.81
N GLU A 199 -13.67 -10.18 -8.78
CA GLU A 199 -14.70 -9.52 -8.00
C GLU A 199 -14.42 -9.71 -6.50
N LEU A 200 -14.72 -8.68 -5.72
CA LEU A 200 -14.69 -8.80 -4.27
C LEU A 200 -15.87 -9.66 -3.82
N THR A 201 -15.61 -10.91 -3.50
CA THR A 201 -16.57 -11.74 -2.78
C THR A 201 -16.59 -11.30 -1.32
N ASN A 202 -17.66 -11.60 -0.59
CA ASN A 202 -17.67 -11.45 0.87
C ASN A 202 -16.66 -12.45 1.45
N LEU A 203 -15.37 -12.12 1.39
CA LEU A 203 -14.36 -12.69 2.25
C LEU A 203 -14.81 -12.29 3.65
N GLU A 204 -15.40 -13.23 4.37
CA GLU A 204 -15.59 -13.10 5.82
C GLU A 204 -14.19 -12.91 6.41
N ILE A 205 -13.81 -11.65 6.61
CA ILE A 205 -12.66 -11.32 7.44
C ILE A 205 -13.08 -11.76 8.83
N GLN A 206 -12.65 -12.96 9.25
CA GLN A 206 -12.87 -13.41 10.61
C GLN A 206 -12.14 -12.41 11.53
N SER A 207 -12.95 -11.63 12.24
CA SER A 207 -12.55 -10.72 13.31
C SER A 207 -12.02 -11.48 14.51
#